data_AF-A0A931BRL4-F1
#
_entry.id   AF-A0A931BRL4-F1
#
_cell.length_a   1.000
_cell.length_b   1.000
_cell.length_c   1.000
_cell.angle_alpha   90.00
_cell.angle_beta   90.00
_cell.angle_gamma   90.00
#
_symmetry.space_group_name_H-M   'P 1'
#
loop_
_entity.id
_entity.type
_entity.pdbx_description
1 polymer ?
#
loop_
_entity_poly.entity_id
_entity_poly.type
_entity_poly.pdbx_seq_one_letter_code
_entity_poly.pdbx_strand_id
1 'polypeptide(L)'
;MTAAIATIGHNNPPEPTPFDLAESSILGLFDEAKHWLDGEGVNSEADANGVSKLLDMIRKAKKVADEARAEEKRPHDEAAKEVQEKYKPLLTRCDLASDACKKALAPWLEKLEAEKRAKAEAARKEADEKARIAQEAIRAAQATDLAAREEAEALIKEAKRAEVAATRAENDKAHAKGGARAVTLRTTYRPTLTNGVEAARHYWAVRREECEAFFLSLAEKDVRAGKHTIPGFDVVEEKAAV
;
A
#
# COMPACT_ATOMS: atom_id res chain seq x y z
N MET A 1 66.60 -29.82 -15.33
CA MET A 1 65.32 -29.31 -15.87
C MET A 1 64.57 -30.47 -16.49
N THR A 2 63.68 -31.10 -15.73
CA THR A 2 62.77 -32.14 -16.23
C THR A 2 61.45 -31.48 -16.53
N ALA A 3 61.13 -31.34 -17.82
CA ALA A 3 59.88 -30.78 -18.27
C ALA A 3 58.74 -31.76 -17.91
N ALA A 4 57.78 -31.28 -17.11
CA ALA A 4 56.54 -31.99 -16.88
C ALA A 4 55.74 -32.03 -18.20
N ILE A 5 55.46 -33.24 -18.68
CA ILE A 5 54.61 -33.46 -19.85
C ILE A 5 53.17 -33.14 -19.42
N ALA A 6 52.56 -32.12 -20.02
CA ALA A 6 51.16 -31.80 -19.81
C ALA A 6 50.30 -32.96 -20.36
N THR A 7 49.59 -33.65 -19.47
CA THR A 7 48.63 -34.69 -19.83
C THR A 7 47.40 -34.07 -20.49
N ILE A 8 47.17 -34.43 -21.75
CA ILE A 8 45.96 -34.07 -22.52
C ILE A 8 44.78 -34.83 -21.90
N GLY A 9 43.83 -34.09 -21.31
CA GLY A 9 42.65 -34.67 -20.65
C GLY A 9 41.72 -33.69 -19.94
N HIS A 10 41.88 -32.38 -20.14
CA HIS A 10 41.11 -31.33 -19.45
C HIS A 10 39.99 -30.74 -20.31
N ASN A 11 39.38 -31.54 -21.19
CA ASN A 11 38.21 -31.14 -21.98
C ASN A 11 36.99 -32.03 -21.64
N ASN A 12 36.74 -32.22 -20.34
CA ASN A 12 35.45 -32.77 -19.93
C ASN A 12 34.47 -31.58 -19.83
N PRO A 13 33.32 -31.60 -20.53
CA PRO A 13 32.30 -30.59 -20.30
C PRO A 13 31.95 -30.52 -18.82
N PRO A 14 31.63 -29.33 -18.28
CA PRO A 14 31.22 -29.21 -16.88
C PRO A 14 30.04 -30.14 -16.62
N GLU A 15 30.03 -30.79 -15.46
CA GLU A 15 28.90 -31.62 -15.05
C GLU A 15 27.62 -30.76 -15.02
N PRO A 16 26.49 -31.28 -15.51
CA PRO A 16 25.25 -30.53 -15.58
C PRO A 16 24.82 -30.11 -14.17
N THR A 17 24.42 -28.84 -14.03
CA THR A 17 23.97 -28.30 -12.76
C THR A 17 22.62 -28.90 -12.35
N PRO A 18 22.22 -28.82 -11.07
CA PRO A 18 20.87 -29.19 -10.65
C PRO A 18 19.78 -28.48 -11.45
N PHE A 19 20.00 -27.22 -11.84
CA PHE A 19 19.14 -26.49 -12.74
C PHE A 19 19.08 -27.14 -14.14
N ASP A 20 20.22 -27.43 -14.77
CA ASP A 20 20.26 -28.02 -16.12
C ASP A 20 19.55 -29.38 -16.17
N LEU A 21 19.70 -30.19 -15.11
CA LEU A 21 19.00 -31.47 -14.95
C LEU A 21 17.49 -31.29 -14.79
N ALA A 22 17.07 -30.34 -13.96
CA ALA A 22 15.65 -30.03 -13.76
C ALA A 22 15.00 -29.45 -15.02
N GLU A 23 15.68 -28.55 -15.72
CA GLU A 23 15.25 -27.95 -16.97
C GLU A 23 15.05 -29.01 -18.05
N SER A 24 16.04 -29.87 -18.28
CA SER A 24 15.95 -30.95 -19.25
C SER A 24 14.79 -31.91 -18.96
N SER A 25 14.61 -32.30 -17.69
CA SER A 25 13.52 -33.20 -17.29
C SER A 25 12.13 -32.57 -17.49
N ILE A 26 11.96 -31.30 -17.08
CA ILE A 26 10.68 -30.60 -17.19
C ILE A 26 10.33 -30.34 -18.65
N LEU A 27 11.29 -29.88 -19.46
CA LEU A 27 11.05 -29.63 -20.89
C LEU A 27 10.68 -30.91 -21.62
N GLY A 28 11.37 -32.03 -21.35
CA GLY A 28 11.01 -33.32 -21.93
C GLY A 28 9.59 -33.77 -21.56
N LEU A 29 9.20 -33.64 -20.29
CA LEU A 29 7.85 -33.96 -19.84
C LEU A 29 6.78 -33.01 -20.40
N PHE A 30 7.14 -31.74 -20.63
CA PHE A 30 6.25 -30.76 -21.22
C PHE A 30 5.99 -31.03 -22.71
N ASP A 31 7.02 -31.42 -23.46
CA ASP A 31 6.87 -31.81 -24.86
C ASP A 31 6.08 -33.13 -24.99
N GLU A 32 6.30 -34.09 -24.09
CA GLU A 32 5.45 -35.29 -23.99
C GLU A 32 3.98 -34.89 -23.68
N ALA A 33 3.76 -33.94 -22.76
CA ALA A 33 2.40 -33.48 -22.45
C ALA A 33 1.71 -32.83 -23.65
N LYS A 34 2.42 -32.01 -24.44
CA LYS A 34 1.90 -31.48 -25.70
C LYS A 34 1.51 -32.61 -26.65
N HIS A 35 2.35 -33.62 -26.80
CA HIS A 35 2.07 -34.74 -27.69
C HIS A 35 0.75 -35.45 -27.36
N TRP A 36 0.48 -35.68 -26.07
CA TRP A 36 -0.76 -36.30 -25.61
C TRP A 36 -1.98 -35.36 -25.66
N LEU A 37 -1.81 -34.08 -25.31
CA LEU A 37 -2.92 -33.15 -25.10
C LEU A 37 -3.33 -32.38 -26.36
N ASP A 38 -2.41 -32.10 -27.28
CA ASP A 38 -2.69 -31.36 -28.52
C ASP A 38 -3.17 -32.28 -29.68
N GLY A 39 -3.20 -33.59 -29.46
CA GLY A 39 -3.69 -34.61 -30.39
C GLY A 39 -5.21 -34.79 -30.35
N GLU A 40 -5.70 -36.03 -30.47
CA GLU A 40 -7.15 -36.32 -30.36
C GLU A 40 -7.68 -36.28 -28.91
N GLY A 41 -6.80 -36.05 -27.92
CA GLY A 41 -7.13 -36.08 -26.50
C GLY A 41 -7.21 -37.49 -25.92
N VAL A 42 -7.81 -37.62 -24.73
CA VAL A 42 -7.97 -38.90 -24.02
C VAL A 42 -9.22 -39.61 -24.53
N ASN A 43 -9.05 -40.61 -25.41
CA ASN A 43 -10.16 -41.33 -26.04
C ASN A 43 -10.28 -42.80 -25.60
N SER A 44 -9.32 -43.28 -24.83
CA SER A 44 -9.32 -44.63 -24.27
C SER A 44 -8.85 -44.66 -22.80
N GLU A 45 -9.14 -45.76 -22.10
CA GLU A 45 -8.64 -46.00 -20.75
C GLU A 45 -7.10 -46.08 -20.71
N ALA A 46 -6.48 -46.57 -21.79
CA ALA A 46 -5.03 -46.57 -21.93
C ALA A 46 -4.46 -45.14 -21.99
N ASP A 47 -5.11 -44.24 -22.73
CA ASP A 47 -4.73 -42.82 -22.80
C ASP A 47 -4.90 -42.14 -21.44
N ALA A 48 -6.00 -42.43 -20.74
CA ALA A 48 -6.27 -41.87 -19.41
C ALA A 48 -5.19 -42.28 -18.39
N ASN A 49 -4.80 -43.56 -18.40
CA ASN A 49 -3.74 -44.08 -17.55
C ASN A 49 -2.36 -43.49 -17.92
N GLY A 50 -2.09 -43.31 -19.22
CA GLY A 50 -0.87 -42.66 -19.74
C GLY A 50 -0.76 -41.21 -19.27
N VAL A 51 -1.81 -40.41 -19.46
CA VAL A 51 -1.88 -39.00 -19.02
C VAL A 51 -1.79 -38.89 -17.50
N SER A 52 -2.43 -39.80 -16.75
CA SER A 52 -2.32 -39.81 -15.28
C SER A 52 -0.88 -40.08 -14.82
N LYS A 53 -0.15 -40.97 -15.48
CA LYS A 53 1.27 -41.24 -15.17
C LYS A 53 2.15 -40.04 -15.52
N LEU A 54 1.92 -39.41 -16.67
CA LEU A 54 2.64 -38.21 -17.09
C LEU A 54 2.41 -37.06 -16.11
N LEU A 55 1.18 -36.87 -15.64
CA LEU A 55 0.83 -35.88 -14.61
C LEU A 55 1.63 -36.09 -13.31
N ASP A 56 1.74 -37.34 -12.83
CA ASP A 56 2.55 -37.67 -11.65
C ASP A 56 4.04 -37.38 -11.87
N MET A 57 4.57 -37.71 -13.06
CA MET A 57 5.96 -37.41 -13.42
C MET A 57 6.23 -35.89 -13.45
N ILE A 58 5.33 -35.10 -14.04
CA ILE A 58 5.42 -33.63 -14.06
C ILE A 58 5.41 -33.07 -12.63
N ARG A 59 4.52 -33.57 -11.76
CA ARG A 59 4.45 -33.15 -10.35
C ARG A 59 5.75 -33.45 -9.61
N LYS A 60 6.35 -34.63 -9.83
CA LYS A 60 7.63 -35.01 -9.24
C LYS A 60 8.78 -34.15 -9.76
N ALA A 61 8.87 -33.93 -11.07
CA ALA A 61 9.90 -33.09 -11.68
C ALA A 61 9.85 -31.65 -11.15
N LYS A 62 8.65 -31.07 -11.04
CA LYS A 62 8.44 -29.77 -10.41
C LYS A 62 8.93 -29.74 -8.96
N LYS A 63 8.62 -30.78 -8.17
CA LYS A 63 9.05 -30.87 -6.78
C LYS A 63 10.58 -30.90 -6.66
N VAL A 64 11.25 -31.72 -7.46
CA VAL A 64 12.72 -31.80 -7.48
C VAL A 64 13.36 -30.45 -7.86
N ALA A 65 12.81 -29.77 -8.87
CA ALA A 65 13.29 -28.45 -9.27
C ALA A 65 13.12 -27.39 -8.16
N ASP A 66 12.00 -27.44 -7.44
CA ASP A 66 11.74 -26.52 -6.31
C ASP A 66 12.66 -26.79 -5.13
N GLU A 67 12.95 -28.05 -4.82
CA GLU A 67 13.90 -28.47 -3.78
C GLU A 67 15.32 -28.01 -4.13
N ALA A 68 15.78 -28.24 -5.37
CA ALA A 68 17.09 -27.76 -5.84
C ALA A 68 17.21 -26.23 -5.73
N ARG A 69 16.18 -25.50 -6.19
CA ARG A 69 16.11 -24.03 -6.03
C ARG A 69 16.18 -23.62 -4.56
N ALA A 70 15.47 -24.31 -3.68
CA ALA A 70 15.44 -24.01 -2.25
C ALA A 70 16.81 -24.24 -1.59
N GLU A 71 17.52 -25.31 -1.98
CA GLU A 71 18.87 -25.60 -1.52
C GLU A 71 19.89 -24.57 -2.02
N GLU A 72 19.84 -24.21 -3.31
CA GLU A 72 20.72 -23.21 -3.92
C GLU A 72 20.56 -21.83 -3.26
N LYS A 73 19.31 -21.40 -2.97
CA LYS A 73 19.08 -20.09 -2.34
C LYS A 73 19.32 -20.09 -0.83
N ARG A 74 19.27 -21.25 -0.15
CA ARG A 74 19.38 -21.36 1.32
C ARG A 74 20.57 -20.59 1.91
N PRO A 75 21.81 -20.72 1.43
CA PRO A 75 22.93 -19.97 2.01
C PRO A 75 22.77 -18.45 1.86
N HIS A 76 22.11 -17.98 0.81
CA HIS A 76 21.82 -16.55 0.62
C HIS A 76 20.72 -16.06 1.56
N ASP A 77 19.65 -16.84 1.72
CA ASP A 77 18.57 -16.54 2.68
C ASP A 77 19.09 -16.51 4.12
N GLU A 78 19.95 -17.47 4.49
CA GLU A 78 20.61 -17.53 5.80
C GLU A 78 21.56 -16.34 6.02
N ALA A 79 22.43 -16.04 5.05
CA ALA A 79 23.34 -14.88 5.14
C ALA A 79 22.56 -13.55 5.22
N ALA A 80 21.48 -13.41 4.46
CA ALA A 80 20.61 -12.24 4.53
C ALA A 80 19.96 -12.11 5.92
N LYS A 81 19.49 -13.23 6.48
CA LYS A 81 18.91 -13.28 7.82
C LYS A 81 19.93 -12.88 8.90
N GLU A 82 21.17 -13.37 8.83
CA GLU A 82 22.22 -12.99 9.79
C GLU A 82 22.51 -11.49 9.76
N VAL A 83 22.59 -10.89 8.57
CA VAL A 83 22.74 -9.44 8.43
C VAL A 83 21.53 -8.72 9.03
N GLN A 84 20.31 -9.15 8.72
CA GLN A 84 19.10 -8.56 9.29
C GLN A 84 19.11 -8.63 10.82
N GLU A 85 19.45 -9.78 11.40
CA GLU A 85 19.51 -9.97 12.85
C GLU A 85 20.57 -9.08 13.51
N LYS A 86 21.73 -8.89 12.87
CA LYS A 86 22.78 -7.97 13.33
C LYS A 86 22.31 -6.51 13.40
N TYR A 87 21.57 -6.04 12.39
CA TYR A 87 21.13 -4.65 12.30
C TYR A 87 19.81 -4.37 13.04
N LYS A 88 18.92 -5.37 13.15
CA LYS A 88 17.61 -5.25 13.80
C LYS A 88 17.64 -4.57 15.18
N PRO A 89 18.50 -4.93 16.14
CA PRO A 89 18.52 -4.26 17.44
C PRO A 89 18.97 -2.79 17.36
N LEU A 90 19.85 -2.43 16.42
CA LEU A 90 20.28 -1.04 16.21
C LEU A 90 19.13 -0.22 15.63
N LEU A 91 18.49 -0.72 14.58
CA LEU A 91 17.36 -0.04 13.95
C LEU A 91 16.18 0.09 14.92
N THR A 92 15.89 -0.94 15.72
CA THR A 92 14.86 -0.89 16.78
C THR A 92 15.15 0.22 17.81
N ARG A 93 16.42 0.43 18.19
CA ARG A 93 16.81 1.54 19.08
C ARG A 93 16.64 2.89 18.40
N CYS A 94 16.98 3.01 17.12
CA CYS A 94 16.73 4.22 16.34
C CYS A 94 15.24 4.54 16.24
N ASP A 95 14.39 3.54 16.01
CA ASP A 95 12.93 3.70 15.95
C ASP A 95 12.39 4.16 17.31
N LEU A 96 12.83 3.52 18.41
CA LEU A 96 12.45 3.91 19.77
C LEU A 96 12.85 5.36 20.08
N ALA A 97 14.09 5.75 19.76
CA ALA A 97 14.57 7.10 19.97
C ALA A 97 13.82 8.13 19.09
N SER A 98 13.57 7.79 17.82
CA SER A 98 12.77 8.62 16.90
C SER A 98 11.38 8.88 17.47
N ASP A 99 10.72 7.83 17.95
CA ASP A 99 9.37 7.94 18.52
C ASP A 99 9.36 8.71 19.84
N ALA A 100 10.37 8.54 20.70
CA ALA A 100 10.54 9.34 21.90
C ALA A 100 10.69 10.84 21.58
N CYS A 101 11.52 11.19 20.59
CA CYS A 101 11.68 12.57 20.12
C CYS A 101 10.37 13.15 19.55
N LYS A 102 9.63 12.39 18.72
CA LYS A 102 8.32 12.83 18.21
C LYS A 102 7.33 13.09 19.34
N LYS A 103 7.23 12.18 20.32
CA LYS A 103 6.37 12.32 21.49
C LYS A 103 6.75 13.52 22.36
N ALA A 104 8.05 13.79 22.53
CA ALA A 104 8.53 14.96 23.26
C ALA A 104 8.22 16.28 22.52
N LEU A 105 8.29 16.29 21.19
CA LEU A 105 7.97 17.46 20.37
C LEU A 105 6.47 17.74 20.24
N ALA A 106 5.62 16.71 20.31
CA ALA A 106 4.18 16.86 20.06
C ALA A 106 3.50 17.91 20.96
N PRO A 107 3.67 17.93 22.30
CA PRO A 107 3.03 18.94 23.16
C PRO A 107 3.48 20.37 22.85
N TRP A 108 4.75 20.55 22.45
CA TRP A 108 5.26 21.86 22.05
C TRP A 108 4.61 22.34 20.74
N LEU A 109 4.52 21.46 19.75
CA LEU A 109 3.88 21.77 18.48
C LEU A 109 2.38 22.02 18.64
N GLU A 110 1.69 21.30 19.53
CA GLU A 110 0.28 21.52 19.86
C GLU A 110 0.07 22.90 20.49
N LYS A 111 0.93 23.31 21.42
CA LYS A 111 0.90 24.67 22.00
C LYS A 111 1.11 25.73 20.93
N LEU A 112 2.11 25.55 20.07
CA LEU A 112 2.40 26.48 18.98
C LEU A 112 1.23 26.55 17.98
N GLU A 113 0.58 25.43 17.69
CA GLU A 113 -0.60 25.39 16.83
C GLU A 113 -1.79 26.12 17.47
N ALA A 114 -2.01 25.93 18.78
CA ALA A 114 -3.05 26.64 19.52
C ALA A 114 -2.80 28.17 19.52
N GLU A 115 -1.57 28.60 19.74
CA GLU A 115 -1.18 30.02 19.67
C GLU A 115 -1.41 30.62 18.27
N LYS A 116 -0.99 29.90 17.22
CA LYS A 116 -1.18 30.35 15.85
C LYS A 116 -2.66 30.39 15.46
N ARG A 117 -3.45 29.41 15.89
CA ARG A 117 -4.90 29.38 15.69
C ARG A 117 -5.59 30.54 16.39
N ALA A 118 -5.19 30.87 17.63
CA ALA A 118 -5.70 32.03 18.34
C ALA A 118 -5.36 33.35 17.62
N LYS A 119 -4.14 33.48 17.08
CA LYS A 119 -3.72 34.64 16.27
C LYS A 119 -4.51 34.72 14.96
N ALA A 120 -4.72 33.60 14.27
CA ALA A 120 -5.52 33.54 13.05
C ALA A 120 -6.97 33.95 13.31
N GLU A 121 -7.58 33.45 14.39
CA GLU A 121 -8.94 33.82 14.79
C GLU A 121 -9.06 35.31 15.14
N ALA A 122 -8.08 35.88 15.84
CA ALA A 122 -8.04 37.31 16.13
C ALA A 122 -7.89 38.15 14.86
N ALA A 123 -6.97 37.77 13.96
CA ALA A 123 -6.77 38.47 12.70
C ALA A 123 -8.00 38.37 11.78
N ARG A 124 -8.71 37.23 11.79
CA ARG A 124 -9.97 37.06 11.07
C ARG A 124 -11.05 38.00 11.60
N LYS A 125 -11.23 38.08 12.92
CA LYS A 125 -12.19 39.01 13.54
C LYS A 125 -11.89 40.47 13.19
N GLU A 126 -10.62 40.86 13.19
CA GLU A 126 -10.20 42.21 12.78
C GLU A 126 -10.48 42.47 11.29
N ALA A 127 -10.19 41.49 10.42
CA ALA A 127 -10.49 41.59 9.00
C ALA A 127 -11.99 41.69 8.72
N ASP A 128 -12.81 40.88 9.39
CA ASP A 128 -14.27 40.89 9.27
C ASP A 128 -14.85 42.25 9.72
N GLU A 129 -14.35 42.82 10.83
CA GLU A 129 -14.80 44.13 11.31
C GLU A 129 -14.38 45.26 10.36
N LYS A 130 -13.13 45.28 9.88
CA LYS A 130 -12.69 46.29 8.91
C LYS A 130 -13.42 46.17 7.59
N ALA A 131 -13.75 44.96 7.15
CA ALA A 131 -14.57 44.73 5.96
C ALA A 131 -15.99 45.27 6.16
N ARG A 132 -16.60 45.07 7.33
CA ARG A 132 -17.91 45.64 7.68
C ARG A 132 -17.88 47.16 7.65
N ILE A 133 -16.91 47.79 8.32
CA ILE A 133 -16.74 49.25 8.35
C ILE A 133 -16.54 49.81 6.93
N ALA A 134 -15.67 49.18 6.12
CA ALA A 134 -15.44 49.60 4.75
C ALA A 134 -16.72 49.50 3.89
N GLN A 135 -17.49 48.41 4.03
CA GLN A 135 -18.77 48.26 3.32
C GLN A 135 -19.79 49.31 3.74
N GLU A 136 -19.87 49.65 5.03
CA GLU A 136 -20.73 50.71 5.54
C GLU A 136 -20.32 52.09 5.01
N ALA A 137 -19.02 52.40 4.99
CA ALA A 137 -18.50 53.65 4.45
C ALA A 137 -18.81 53.81 2.95
N ILE A 138 -18.66 52.74 2.15
CA ILE A 138 -19.03 52.74 0.73
C ILE A 138 -20.54 53.00 0.56
N ARG A 139 -21.37 52.37 1.37
CA ARG A 139 -22.84 52.54 1.31
C ARG A 139 -23.26 53.96 1.71
N ALA A 140 -22.55 54.58 2.65
CA ALA A 140 -22.82 55.92 3.13
C ALA A 140 -22.26 57.03 2.22
N ALA A 141 -21.20 56.74 1.46
CA ALA A 141 -20.56 57.72 0.58
C ALA A 141 -21.47 58.14 -0.58
N GLN A 142 -21.80 59.43 -0.65
CA GLN A 142 -22.52 60.00 -1.78
C GLN A 142 -21.59 60.18 -3.00
N ALA A 143 -22.14 60.06 -4.21
CA ALA A 143 -21.34 60.13 -5.44
C ALA A 143 -20.63 61.49 -5.65
N THR A 144 -21.18 62.56 -5.08
CA THR A 144 -20.70 63.95 -5.20
C THR A 144 -19.81 64.39 -4.04
N ASP A 145 -19.66 63.59 -2.99
CA ASP A 145 -18.81 63.90 -1.83
C ASP A 145 -17.45 63.21 -2.00
N LEU A 146 -16.46 63.97 -2.46
CA LEU A 146 -15.13 63.46 -2.74
C LEU A 146 -14.38 63.02 -1.46
N ALA A 147 -14.58 63.72 -0.35
CA ALA A 147 -13.93 63.39 0.92
C ALA A 147 -14.47 62.06 1.49
N ALA A 148 -15.79 61.85 1.44
CA ALA A 148 -16.39 60.59 1.87
C ALA A 148 -15.94 59.40 1.00
N ARG A 149 -15.66 59.63 -0.29
CA ARG A 149 -15.11 58.61 -1.19
C ARG A 149 -13.65 58.27 -0.88
N GLU A 150 -12.81 59.27 -0.63
CA GLU A 150 -11.41 59.05 -0.25
C GLU A 150 -11.29 58.27 1.07
N GLU A 151 -12.12 58.59 2.07
CA GLU A 151 -12.23 57.85 3.33
C GLU A 151 -12.69 56.41 3.11
N ALA A 152 -13.73 56.19 2.29
CA ALA A 152 -14.20 54.84 1.95
C ALA A 152 -13.10 54.02 1.23
N GLU A 153 -12.36 54.63 0.30
CA GLU A 153 -11.23 53.98 -0.38
C GLU A 153 -10.07 53.65 0.58
N ALA A 154 -9.77 54.53 1.54
CA ALA A 154 -8.79 54.26 2.59
C ALA A 154 -9.22 53.05 3.44
N LEU A 155 -10.48 53.00 3.86
CA LEU A 155 -11.05 51.88 4.64
C LEU A 155 -11.04 50.56 3.85
N ILE A 156 -11.32 50.57 2.54
CA ILE A 156 -11.19 49.38 1.68
C ILE A 156 -9.74 48.88 1.67
N LYS A 157 -8.77 49.79 1.54
CA LYS A 157 -7.35 49.44 1.52
C LYS A 157 -6.91 48.84 2.86
N GLU A 158 -7.42 49.36 3.97
CA GLU A 158 -7.19 48.79 5.31
C GLU A 158 -7.84 47.42 5.49
N ALA A 159 -9.09 47.25 5.06
CA ALA A 159 -9.78 45.96 5.06
C ALA A 159 -9.00 44.94 4.23
N LYS A 160 -8.49 45.33 3.05
CA LYS A 160 -7.69 44.43 2.21
C LYS A 160 -6.37 44.02 2.85
N ARG A 161 -5.70 44.95 3.54
CA ARG A 161 -4.48 44.64 4.31
C ARG A 161 -4.77 43.68 5.46
N ALA A 162 -5.87 43.87 6.16
CA ALA A 162 -6.31 43.00 7.25
C ALA A 162 -6.67 41.59 6.75
N GLU A 163 -7.37 41.49 5.62
CA GLU A 163 -7.68 40.20 4.96
C GLU A 163 -6.39 39.43 4.59
N VAL A 164 -5.39 40.11 4.01
CA VAL A 164 -4.10 39.51 3.69
C VAL A 164 -3.37 39.06 4.96
N ALA A 165 -3.42 39.85 6.04
CA ALA A 165 -2.84 39.48 7.32
C ALA A 165 -3.52 38.25 7.94
N ALA A 166 -4.86 38.19 7.89
CA ALA A 166 -5.64 37.03 8.33
C ALA A 166 -5.28 35.77 7.54
N THR A 167 -5.22 35.89 6.21
CA THR A 167 -4.83 34.80 5.31
C THR A 167 -3.42 34.29 5.62
N ARG A 168 -2.46 35.19 5.90
CA ARG A 168 -1.09 34.82 6.27
C ARG A 168 -1.05 34.10 7.61
N ALA A 169 -1.84 34.55 8.59
CA ALA A 169 -1.93 33.93 9.91
C ALA A 169 -2.58 32.54 9.84
N GLU A 170 -3.63 32.37 9.03
CA GLU A 170 -4.30 31.07 8.81
C GLU A 170 -3.35 30.03 8.17
N ASN A 171 -2.52 30.47 7.23
CA ASN A 171 -1.57 29.60 6.54
C ASN A 171 -0.28 29.34 7.34
N ASP A 172 -0.06 30.04 8.45
CA ASP A 172 1.11 29.83 9.29
C ASP A 172 0.96 28.54 10.12
N LYS A 173 1.57 27.45 9.66
CA LYS A 173 1.51 26.15 10.34
C LYS A 173 2.53 26.03 11.45
N ALA A 174 2.22 25.32 12.53
CA ALA A 174 3.20 24.98 13.57
C ALA A 174 4.23 23.98 13.05
N HIS A 175 5.52 24.28 13.26
CA HIS A 175 6.61 23.40 12.87
C HIS A 175 7.87 23.66 13.69
N ALA A 176 8.67 22.62 13.92
CA ALA A 176 10.00 22.74 14.53
C ALA A 176 11.08 22.71 13.44
N LYS A 177 12.01 23.67 13.48
CA LYS A 177 13.15 23.77 12.56
C LYS A 177 14.44 23.48 13.34
N GLY A 178 14.98 22.28 13.17
CA GLY A 178 16.27 21.89 13.77
C GLY A 178 17.20 21.13 12.82
N GLY A 179 16.74 20.82 11.61
CA GLY A 179 17.51 20.12 10.59
C GLY A 179 16.95 20.41 9.20
N ALA A 180 17.41 19.67 8.18
CA ALA A 180 17.02 19.90 6.78
C ALA A 180 15.51 19.73 6.51
N ARG A 181 14.79 18.99 7.37
CA ARG A 181 13.33 18.80 7.28
C ARG A 181 12.65 19.31 8.55
N ALA A 182 11.55 20.05 8.36
CA ALA A 182 10.72 20.52 9.46
C ALA A 182 9.86 19.37 10.03
N VAL A 183 9.71 19.32 11.35
CA VAL A 183 8.78 18.40 12.02
C VAL A 183 7.44 19.12 12.21
N THR A 184 6.35 18.48 11.76
CA THR A 184 4.97 19.00 11.80
C THR A 184 4.04 17.98 12.44
N LEU A 185 2.88 18.43 12.91
CA LEU A 185 1.80 17.55 13.34
C LEU A 185 1.06 16.98 12.13
N ARG A 186 0.66 15.71 12.21
CA ARG A 186 -0.12 15.01 11.19
C ARG A 186 -1.46 14.61 11.79
N THR A 187 -2.55 15.14 11.23
CA THR A 187 -3.90 14.69 11.54
C THR A 187 -4.18 13.37 10.82
N THR A 188 -4.63 12.35 11.55
CA THR A 188 -5.08 11.08 10.97
C THR A 188 -6.50 10.81 11.42
N TYR A 189 -7.35 10.37 10.48
CA TYR A 189 -8.74 10.01 10.75
C TYR A 189 -8.84 8.49 10.75
N ARG A 190 -9.20 7.91 11.90
CA ARG A 190 -9.41 6.46 12.03
C ARG A 190 -10.90 6.20 12.25
N PRO A 191 -11.57 5.42 11.38
CA PRO A 191 -12.94 5.01 11.64
C PRO A 191 -12.96 4.01 12.80
N THR A 192 -13.91 4.19 13.72
CA THR A 192 -14.22 3.21 14.76
C THR A 192 -15.64 2.73 14.54
N LEU A 193 -15.83 1.43 14.36
CA LEU A 193 -17.16 0.86 14.13
C LEU A 193 -17.95 0.89 15.43
N THR A 194 -18.99 1.71 15.48
CA THR A 194 -19.88 1.85 16.64
C THR A 194 -21.17 1.06 16.47
N ASN A 195 -21.75 1.06 15.27
CA ASN A 195 -22.97 0.35 14.93
C ASN A 195 -22.80 -0.41 13.60
N GLY A 196 -22.67 -1.73 13.71
CA GLY A 196 -22.48 -2.61 12.55
C GLY A 196 -23.66 -2.60 11.58
N VAL A 197 -24.89 -2.45 12.08
CA VAL A 197 -26.10 -2.48 11.23
C VAL A 197 -26.20 -1.23 10.38
N GLU A 198 -25.95 -0.06 10.97
CA GLU A 198 -25.93 1.21 10.23
C GLU A 198 -24.78 1.24 9.22
N ALA A 199 -23.59 0.77 9.60
CA ALA A 199 -22.46 0.66 8.70
C ALA A 199 -22.76 -0.27 7.51
N ALA A 200 -23.35 -1.44 7.77
CA ALA A 200 -23.73 -2.37 6.71
C ALA A 200 -24.77 -1.75 5.77
N ARG A 201 -25.80 -1.05 6.28
CA ARG A 201 -26.78 -0.35 5.42
C ARG A 201 -26.13 0.74 4.59
N HIS A 202 -25.23 1.54 5.17
CA HIS A 202 -24.51 2.60 4.47
C HIS A 202 -23.65 2.03 3.34
N TYR A 203 -22.80 1.04 3.63
CA TYR A 203 -21.92 0.44 2.63
C TYR A 203 -22.68 -0.40 1.61
N TRP A 204 -23.80 -1.03 1.97
CA TRP A 204 -24.67 -1.69 1.01
C TRP A 204 -25.25 -0.71 -0.03
N ALA A 205 -25.60 0.51 0.40
CA ALA A 205 -26.12 1.54 -0.50
C ALA A 205 -25.04 2.18 -1.39
N VAL A 206 -23.84 2.40 -0.85
CA VAL A 206 -22.78 3.17 -1.53
C VAL A 206 -21.73 2.28 -2.23
N ARG A 207 -21.48 1.08 -1.72
CA ARG A 207 -20.41 0.15 -2.12
C ARG A 207 -20.93 -1.29 -2.22
N ARG A 208 -22.05 -1.48 -2.91
CA ARG A 208 -22.75 -2.76 -3.00
C ARG A 208 -21.87 -3.91 -3.49
N GLU A 209 -21.11 -3.71 -4.57
CA GLU A 209 -20.27 -4.74 -5.17
C GLU A 209 -19.20 -5.27 -4.19
N GLU A 210 -18.60 -4.39 -3.39
CA GLU A 210 -17.63 -4.79 -2.36
C GLU A 210 -18.28 -5.60 -1.24
N CYS A 211 -19.50 -5.23 -0.83
CA CYS A 211 -20.27 -6.01 0.14
C CYS A 211 -20.68 -7.38 -0.42
N GLU A 212 -21.11 -7.46 -1.67
CA GLU A 212 -21.47 -8.72 -2.33
C GLU A 212 -20.26 -9.65 -2.46
N ALA A 213 -19.10 -9.11 -2.86
CA ALA A 213 -17.85 -9.88 -2.89
C ALA A 213 -17.45 -10.41 -1.49
N PHE A 214 -17.62 -9.58 -0.45
CA PHE A 214 -17.39 -10.02 0.93
C PHE A 214 -18.36 -11.15 1.32
N PHE A 215 -19.65 -11.03 1.00
CA PHE A 215 -20.64 -12.08 1.28
C PHE A 215 -20.34 -13.37 0.51
N LEU A 216 -19.94 -13.29 -0.75
CA LEU A 216 -19.51 -14.45 -1.53
C LEU A 216 -18.33 -15.17 -0.87
N SER A 217 -17.33 -14.42 -0.36
CA SER A 217 -16.20 -15.03 0.36
C SER A 217 -16.60 -15.75 1.66
N LEU A 218 -17.70 -15.34 2.29
CA LEU A 218 -18.25 -16.04 3.45
C LEU A 218 -19.01 -17.30 3.02
N ALA A 219 -19.81 -17.20 1.96
CA ALA A 219 -20.54 -18.33 1.40
C ALA A 219 -19.59 -19.45 0.92
N GLU A 220 -18.48 -19.12 0.25
CA GLU A 220 -17.46 -20.08 -0.15
C GLU A 220 -16.86 -20.86 1.04
N LYS A 221 -16.61 -20.17 2.17
CA LYS A 221 -16.11 -20.81 3.39
C LYS A 221 -17.15 -21.78 3.96
N ASP A 222 -18.42 -21.38 3.95
CA ASP A 222 -19.53 -22.21 4.40
C ASP A 222 -19.72 -23.45 3.50
N VAL A 223 -19.61 -23.30 2.18
CA VAL A 223 -19.64 -24.43 1.23
C VAL A 223 -18.49 -25.40 1.47
N ARG A 224 -17.26 -24.89 1.70
CA ARG A 224 -16.11 -25.74 2.07
C ARG A 224 -16.31 -26.45 3.41
N ALA A 225 -17.07 -25.87 4.32
CA ALA A 225 -17.46 -26.51 5.57
C ALA A 225 -18.62 -27.52 5.41
N GLY A 226 -19.12 -27.74 4.19
CA GLY A 226 -20.16 -28.72 3.87
C GLY A 226 -21.59 -28.16 3.92
N LYS A 227 -21.78 -26.83 3.99
CA LYS A 227 -23.11 -26.23 3.91
C LYS A 227 -23.49 -26.00 2.44
N HIS A 228 -24.53 -26.68 1.97
CA HIS A 228 -25.03 -26.57 0.60
C HIS A 228 -26.33 -25.77 0.48
N THR A 229 -26.85 -25.24 1.59
CA THR A 229 -28.04 -24.38 1.61
C THR A 229 -27.71 -23.11 2.38
N ILE A 230 -27.56 -21.99 1.66
CA ILE A 230 -27.17 -20.70 2.22
C ILE A 230 -28.20 -19.66 1.72
N PRO A 231 -28.89 -18.92 2.61
CA PRO A 231 -29.84 -17.90 2.18
C PRO A 231 -29.19 -16.87 1.25
N GLY A 232 -29.80 -16.66 0.08
CA GLY A 232 -29.32 -15.72 -0.93
C GLY A 232 -28.22 -16.25 -1.87
N PHE A 233 -27.88 -17.54 -1.78
CA PHE A 233 -26.90 -18.19 -2.67
C PHE A 233 -27.45 -19.50 -3.22
N ASP A 234 -27.23 -19.73 -4.52
CA ASP A 234 -27.43 -21.02 -5.17
C ASP A 234 -26.09 -21.77 -5.24
N VAL A 235 -25.98 -22.93 -4.59
CA VAL A 235 -24.76 -23.73 -4.56
C VAL A 235 -24.84 -24.81 -5.64
N VAL A 236 -23.94 -24.75 -6.63
CA VAL A 236 -23.89 -25.69 -7.77
C VAL A 236 -22.75 -26.70 -7.56
N GLU A 237 -23.01 -27.98 -7.83
CA GLU A 237 -22.00 -29.06 -7.77
C GLU A 237 -21.27 -29.19 -9.13
N GLU A 238 -19.95 -28.99 -9.12
CA GLU A 238 -19.08 -29.20 -10.28
C GLU A 238 -17.99 -30.23 -9.93
N LYS A 239 -17.71 -31.17 -10.85
CA LYS A 239 -16.65 -32.18 -10.69
C LYS A 239 -15.54 -31.92 -11.70
N ALA A 240 -14.31 -31.75 -11.21
CA ALA A 240 -13.10 -31.58 -12.01
C ALA A 240 -11.99 -32.53 -11.53
N ALA A 241 -11.07 -32.93 -12.42
CA ALA A 241 -9.93 -33.78 -12.07
C ALA A 241 -8.95 -33.04 -11.13
N VAL A 242 -8.39 -33.76 -10.13
CA VAL A 242 -7.52 -33.20 -9.06
C VAL A 242 -6.06 -33.63 -9.21
#